data_AF-A0A9N9WZ54-F1
#
_entry.id   AF-A0A9N9WZ54-F1
#
_cell.length_a   1.000
_cell.length_b   1.000
_cell.length_c   1.000
_cell.angle_alpha   90.00
_cell.angle_beta   90.00
_cell.angle_gamma   90.00
#
_symmetry.space_group_name_H-M   'P 1'
#
loop_
_entity.id
_entity.type
_entity.pdbx_description
1 polymer ?
#
loop_
_entity_poly.entity_id
_entity_poly.type
_entity_poly.pdbx_seq_one_letter_code
_entity_poly.pdbx_strand_id
1 'polypeptide(L)'
;MKQFIVFLVFAATTCLVSCNDITLNCAFKTSIFKSTPRSYDCFIESLTFSAADKVVAVTGDHEDGKTNDDVTGFVAIGSGIEVFPRGLENVFPNLLIVSLQGSSIPTVNADDFKAFPNLRDLEIYSGELETITADSFKYNKNLEWLDMSSNKLRSIDIKAFQGLDKLKALFLYKNVCIDEYPAGSRDRVLELIEKVGQKC
;
A
#
# COMPACT_ATOMS: atom_id res chain seq x y z
N MET A 1 11.01 -61.72 -9.73
CA MET A 1 9.76 -61.48 -8.96
C MET A 1 10.00 -60.19 -8.17
N LYS A 2 9.61 -59.03 -8.68
CA LYS A 2 8.31 -58.34 -8.53
C LYS A 2 7.87 -58.16 -7.07
N GLN A 3 7.54 -56.89 -6.79
CA GLN A 3 6.73 -56.27 -5.72
C GLN A 3 7.43 -55.81 -4.44
N PHE A 4 7.05 -54.69 -3.79
CA PHE A 4 6.51 -53.35 -4.12
C PHE A 4 6.15 -52.70 -2.75
N ILE A 5 6.36 -51.38 -2.57
CA ILE A 5 5.71 -50.47 -1.58
C ILE A 5 6.26 -50.66 -0.13
N VAL A 6 6.56 -49.65 0.70
CA VAL A 6 5.94 -48.34 0.90
C VAL A 6 6.98 -47.31 1.39
N PHE A 7 7.13 -46.19 0.68
CA PHE A 7 7.62 -44.95 1.26
C PHE A 7 6.55 -44.43 2.22
N LEU A 8 6.88 -44.27 3.49
CA LEU A 8 6.06 -43.52 4.44
C LEU A 8 6.06 -42.05 4.01
N VAL A 9 5.10 -41.72 3.16
CA VAL A 9 4.57 -40.36 3.02
C VAL A 9 3.95 -40.04 4.38
N PHE A 10 4.60 -39.18 5.16
CA PHE A 10 3.91 -38.53 6.26
C PHE A 10 2.76 -37.73 5.68
N ALA A 11 1.55 -38.11 6.11
CA ALA A 11 0.30 -37.59 5.64
C ALA A 11 0.30 -36.05 5.72
N ALA A 12 0.00 -35.43 4.58
CA ALA A 12 -0.55 -34.09 4.55
C ALA A 12 -1.83 -34.10 5.41
N THR A 13 -1.73 -33.60 6.62
CA THR A 13 -2.89 -33.17 7.40
C THR A 13 -3.48 -31.98 6.65
N THR A 14 -4.47 -32.28 5.82
CA THR A 14 -5.51 -31.39 5.30
C THR A 14 -5.37 -29.90 5.69
N CYS A 15 -4.72 -29.08 4.84
CA CYS A 15 -4.93 -27.63 4.85
C CYS A 15 -6.35 -27.40 4.29
N LEU A 16 -7.35 -27.35 5.17
CA LEU A 16 -8.78 -27.16 4.85
C LEU A 16 -9.24 -25.69 4.95
N VAL A 17 -8.33 -24.75 5.18
CA VAL A 17 -8.53 -23.28 5.08
C VAL A 17 -7.20 -22.67 4.63
N SER A 18 -7.24 -21.71 3.71
CA SER A 18 -6.13 -21.06 3.00
C SER A 18 -4.80 -20.98 3.78
N CYS A 19 -3.77 -21.66 3.29
CA CYS A 19 -2.38 -21.52 3.74
C CYS A 19 -1.74 -20.15 3.33
N ASN A 20 -2.54 -19.15 2.93
CA ASN A 20 -2.12 -17.85 2.39
C ASN A 20 -2.93 -16.67 2.97
N ASP A 21 -3.20 -16.68 4.28
CA ASP A 21 -3.90 -15.58 4.94
C ASP A 21 -2.93 -14.74 5.79
N ILE A 22 -3.15 -13.43 5.81
CA ILE A 22 -2.39 -12.46 6.60
C ILE A 22 -3.14 -12.20 7.90
N THR A 23 -2.45 -12.39 9.02
CA THR A 23 -2.79 -11.76 10.30
C THR A 23 -1.86 -10.58 10.51
N LEU A 24 -2.43 -9.39 10.73
CA LEU A 24 -1.69 -8.16 10.98
C LEU A 24 -1.51 -7.98 12.49
N ASN A 25 -0.27 -7.80 12.96
CA ASN A 25 -0.03 -7.34 14.32
C ASN A 25 0.23 -5.84 14.33
N CYS A 26 -0.65 -5.08 14.98
CA CYS A 26 -0.67 -3.63 14.97
C CYS A 26 -0.32 -3.06 16.36
N ALA A 27 0.57 -2.07 16.37
CA ALA A 27 0.61 -1.07 17.42
C ALA A 27 -0.34 0.07 17.04
N PHE A 28 -1.44 0.23 17.78
CA PHE A 28 -2.41 1.29 17.51
C PHE A 28 -2.05 2.58 18.22
N LYS A 29 -2.03 3.70 17.48
CA LYS A 29 -1.73 5.01 18.05
C LYS A 29 -2.22 6.16 17.18
N THR A 30 -2.35 7.32 17.78
CA THR A 30 -2.64 8.56 17.06
C THR A 30 -1.40 9.14 16.37
N SER A 31 -1.53 9.58 15.12
CA SER A 31 -0.48 10.26 14.37
C SER A 31 -0.96 11.55 13.69
N ILE A 32 0.00 12.25 13.09
CA ILE A 32 -0.22 13.49 12.35
C ILE A 32 0.32 13.30 10.93
N PHE A 33 -0.59 13.17 9.96
CA PHE A 33 -0.27 13.19 8.54
C PHE A 33 -0.57 14.55 7.91
N LYS A 34 -0.05 14.75 6.70
CA LYS A 34 -0.11 16.05 6.00
C LYS A 34 -1.54 16.45 5.66
N SER A 35 -2.34 15.53 5.14
CA SER A 35 -3.74 15.81 4.83
C SER A 35 -4.63 15.48 6.02
N THR A 36 -4.24 14.49 6.84
CA THR A 36 -5.04 13.99 7.98
C THR A 36 -4.30 14.19 9.32
N PRO A 37 -4.42 15.38 9.96
CA PRO A 37 -3.61 15.76 11.12
C PRO A 37 -4.02 15.10 12.45
N ARG A 38 -5.06 14.28 12.46
CA ARG A 38 -5.51 13.49 13.62
C ARG A 38 -5.99 12.13 13.12
N SER A 39 -5.04 11.25 12.85
CA SER A 39 -5.31 9.91 12.39
C SER A 39 -5.13 8.93 13.55
N TYR A 40 -5.96 7.89 13.60
CA TYR A 40 -5.75 6.75 14.49
C TYR A 40 -5.32 5.57 13.64
N ASP A 41 -4.14 5.02 13.86
CA ASP A 41 -3.47 4.21 12.85
C ASP A 41 -3.04 2.86 13.40
N CYS A 42 -3.14 1.82 12.57
CA CYS A 42 -2.40 0.59 12.76
C CYS A 42 -0.98 0.80 12.24
N PHE A 43 0.01 0.73 13.13
CA PHE A 43 1.41 0.56 12.76
C PHE A 43 1.79 -0.91 12.80
N ILE A 44 2.18 -1.47 11.66
CA ILE A 44 2.55 -2.87 11.55
C ILE A 44 3.85 -3.13 12.31
N GLU A 45 3.74 -4.01 13.30
CA GLU A 45 4.89 -4.57 14.01
C GLU A 45 5.36 -5.87 13.36
N SER A 46 4.41 -6.72 12.93
CA SER A 46 4.70 -7.98 12.25
C SER A 46 3.49 -8.50 11.46
N LEU A 47 3.75 -9.47 10.57
CA LEU A 47 2.75 -10.15 9.76
C LEU A 47 3.11 -11.64 9.62
N THR A 48 2.11 -12.51 9.44
CA THR A 48 2.31 -13.97 9.40
C THR A 48 2.89 -14.50 8.08
N PHE A 49 2.48 -13.94 6.95
CA PHE A 49 2.95 -14.34 5.61
C PHE A 49 3.00 -13.13 4.68
N SER A 50 4.21 -12.71 4.28
CA SER A 50 4.42 -11.50 3.46
C SER A 50 4.03 -11.63 1.99
N ALA A 51 4.02 -12.87 1.48
CA ALA A 51 3.66 -13.19 0.09
C ALA A 51 2.17 -13.51 -0.10
N ALA A 52 1.42 -13.64 1.00
CA ALA A 52 -0.04 -13.70 0.97
C ALA A 52 -0.61 -12.30 0.70
N ASP A 53 -1.80 -12.22 0.11
CA ASP A 53 -2.47 -10.94 -0.14
C ASP A 53 -3.74 -10.76 0.71
N LYS A 54 -4.31 -11.78 1.33
CA LYS A 54 -5.61 -11.68 2.00
C LYS A 54 -5.51 -11.48 3.51
N VAL A 55 -5.93 -10.32 4.00
CA VAL A 55 -6.08 -10.06 5.44
C VAL A 55 -7.33 -10.76 5.98
N VAL A 56 -7.15 -11.56 7.05
CA VAL A 56 -8.26 -12.26 7.73
C VAL A 56 -8.41 -11.90 9.20
N ALA A 57 -7.35 -11.35 9.80
CA ALA A 57 -7.35 -11.01 11.22
C ALA A 57 -6.37 -9.86 11.50
N VAL A 58 -6.67 -9.15 12.58
CA VAL A 58 -5.82 -8.11 13.16
C VAL A 58 -5.68 -8.41 14.65
N THR A 59 -4.47 -8.27 15.17
CA THR A 59 -4.15 -8.34 16.60
C THR A 59 -3.50 -7.04 17.06
N GLY A 60 -3.59 -6.76 18.35
CA GLY A 60 -3.08 -5.54 18.97
C GLY A 60 -4.13 -4.92 19.90
N ASP A 61 -3.66 -4.19 20.90
CA ASP A 61 -4.55 -3.54 21.87
C ASP A 61 -4.86 -2.11 21.40
N HIS A 62 -6.15 -1.79 21.32
CA HIS A 62 -6.61 -0.44 21.04
C HIS A 62 -6.50 0.48 22.25
N GLU A 63 -6.47 1.79 21.98
CA GLU A 63 -6.67 2.82 23.01
C GLU A 63 -8.12 2.76 23.55
N ASP A 64 -8.35 3.25 24.76
CA ASP A 64 -9.65 3.17 25.42
C ASP A 64 -10.79 3.72 24.55
N GLY A 65 -11.80 2.87 24.30
CA GLY A 65 -12.98 3.22 23.50
C GLY A 65 -12.76 3.24 22.00
N LYS A 66 -11.59 2.82 21.51
CA LYS A 66 -11.27 2.70 20.09
C LYS A 66 -11.43 1.28 19.57
N THR A 67 -11.72 1.19 18.28
CA THR A 67 -11.92 -0.06 17.54
C THR A 67 -11.25 0.00 16.18
N ASN A 68 -11.30 -1.09 15.42
CA ASN A 68 -10.81 -1.08 14.05
C ASN A 68 -11.59 -0.11 13.14
N ASP A 69 -12.84 0.21 13.45
CA ASP A 69 -13.65 1.19 12.69
C ASP A 69 -13.12 2.62 12.85
N ASP A 70 -12.42 2.91 13.96
CA ASP A 70 -11.75 4.19 14.19
C ASP A 70 -10.43 4.32 13.42
N VAL A 71 -9.90 3.22 12.87
CA VAL A 71 -8.60 3.22 12.20
C VAL A 71 -8.71 3.93 10.86
N THR A 72 -7.93 4.99 10.71
CA THR A 72 -7.84 5.83 9.52
C THR A 72 -6.51 5.69 8.80
N GLY A 73 -5.50 5.06 9.40
CA GLY A 73 -4.20 4.87 8.78
C GLY A 73 -3.68 3.45 8.89
N PHE A 74 -3.18 2.94 7.77
CA PHE A 74 -2.42 1.70 7.68
C PHE A 74 -0.96 2.05 7.40
N VAL A 75 -0.07 1.77 8.35
CA VAL A 75 1.34 2.19 8.31
C VAL A 75 2.25 0.98 8.46
N ALA A 76 3.07 0.72 7.44
CA ALA A 76 4.05 -0.37 7.42
C ALA A 76 5.43 0.18 7.07
N ILE A 77 6.45 -0.17 7.87
CA ILE A 77 7.83 0.29 7.69
C ILE A 77 8.75 -0.92 7.69
N GLY A 78 9.39 -1.18 6.55
CA GLY A 78 10.32 -2.30 6.40
C GLY A 78 9.69 -3.67 6.66
N SER A 79 8.36 -3.78 6.51
CA SER A 79 7.59 -4.97 6.90
C SER A 79 7.67 -6.13 5.91
N GLY A 80 8.48 -6.00 4.84
CA GLY A 80 8.67 -7.05 3.84
C GLY A 80 7.42 -7.35 3.00
N ILE A 81 6.45 -6.43 2.94
CA ILE A 81 5.24 -6.59 2.14
C ILE A 81 5.62 -6.65 0.65
N GLU A 82 5.32 -7.76 -0.01
CA GLU A 82 5.61 -7.97 -1.44
C GLU A 82 4.40 -7.68 -2.34
N VAL A 83 3.19 -7.81 -1.78
CA VAL A 83 1.92 -7.54 -2.46
C VAL A 83 1.04 -6.70 -1.53
N PHE A 84 0.29 -5.75 -2.10
CA PHE A 84 -0.64 -4.96 -1.29
C PHE A 84 -1.67 -5.87 -0.58
N PRO A 85 -1.81 -5.77 0.76
CA PRO A 85 -2.75 -6.61 1.52
C PRO A 85 -4.20 -6.23 1.19
N ARG A 86 -4.89 -7.11 0.47
CA ARG A 86 -6.32 -7.07 0.16
C ARG A 86 -7.17 -7.51 1.34
N GLY A 87 -8.41 -7.07 1.36
CA GLY A 87 -9.33 -7.36 2.47
C GLY A 87 -9.12 -6.47 3.69
N LEU A 88 -8.19 -5.50 3.60
CA LEU A 88 -8.01 -4.47 4.61
C LEU A 88 -9.32 -3.72 4.91
N GLU A 89 -10.20 -3.56 3.93
CA GLU A 89 -11.51 -2.91 4.09
C GLU A 89 -12.46 -3.68 5.02
N ASN A 90 -12.22 -4.97 5.24
CA ASN A 90 -13.02 -5.78 6.16
C ASN A 90 -12.58 -5.61 7.63
N VAL A 91 -11.38 -5.06 7.84
CA VAL A 91 -10.85 -4.78 9.18
C VAL A 91 -10.80 -3.28 9.45
N PHE A 92 -10.30 -2.46 8.52
CA PHE A 92 -10.22 -1.00 8.62
C PHE A 92 -11.09 -0.35 7.53
N PRO A 93 -12.41 -0.20 7.74
CA PRO A 93 -13.32 0.27 6.69
C PRO A 93 -13.17 1.77 6.37
N ASN A 94 -12.51 2.55 7.22
CA ASN A 94 -12.48 4.01 7.15
C ASN A 94 -11.08 4.60 6.83
N LEU A 95 -10.24 3.85 6.11
CA LEU A 95 -8.89 4.30 5.78
C LEU A 95 -8.89 5.60 4.97
N LEU A 96 -8.07 6.54 5.44
CA LEU A 96 -7.72 7.81 4.82
C LEU A 96 -6.23 7.85 4.43
N ILE A 97 -5.41 7.03 5.08
CA ILE A 97 -3.95 6.98 4.91
C ILE A 97 -3.51 5.54 4.65
N VAL A 98 -2.66 5.35 3.64
CA VAL A 98 -1.85 4.15 3.45
C VAL A 98 -0.41 4.60 3.31
N SER A 99 0.47 4.13 4.20
CA SER A 99 1.90 4.44 4.19
C SER A 99 2.73 3.16 4.25
N LEU A 100 3.42 2.85 3.17
CA LEU A 100 4.21 1.64 2.94
C LEU A 100 5.65 2.03 2.63
N GLN A 101 6.46 2.18 3.68
CA GLN A 101 7.87 2.50 3.55
C GLN A 101 8.69 1.21 3.42
N GLY A 102 9.56 1.13 2.41
CA GLY A 102 10.47 -0.01 2.27
C GLY A 102 9.77 -1.33 1.96
N SER A 103 8.63 -1.26 1.27
CA SER A 103 7.91 -2.46 0.80
C SER A 103 8.43 -2.89 -0.58
N SER A 104 8.39 -4.20 -0.83
CA SER A 104 8.87 -4.83 -2.06
C SER A 104 7.77 -4.98 -3.12
N ILE A 105 6.81 -4.05 -3.14
CA ILE A 105 5.66 -4.08 -4.06
C ILE A 105 6.11 -3.59 -5.44
N PRO A 106 6.13 -4.44 -6.48
CA PRO A 106 6.64 -4.06 -7.80
C PRO A 106 5.65 -3.23 -8.64
N THR A 107 4.35 -3.35 -8.35
CA THR A 107 3.29 -2.66 -9.09
C THR A 107 2.11 -2.37 -8.18
N VAL A 108 1.41 -1.26 -8.43
CA VAL A 108 0.13 -0.93 -7.80
C VAL A 108 -0.93 -0.66 -8.86
N ASN A 109 -2.11 -1.24 -8.65
CA ASN A 109 -3.21 -1.17 -9.60
C ASN A 109 -4.50 -0.67 -8.91
N ALA A 110 -5.53 -0.40 -9.71
CA ALA A 110 -6.77 0.16 -9.21
C ALA A 110 -7.48 -0.72 -8.16
N ASP A 111 -7.34 -2.04 -8.24
CA ASP A 111 -8.00 -2.96 -7.32
C ASP A 111 -7.40 -2.92 -5.91
N ASP A 112 -6.14 -2.49 -5.77
CA ASP A 112 -5.46 -2.38 -4.48
C ASP A 112 -6.11 -1.27 -3.62
N PHE A 113 -6.58 -0.19 -4.26
CA PHE A 113 -7.11 0.98 -3.56
C PHE A 113 -8.60 1.24 -3.78
N LYS A 114 -9.31 0.43 -4.58
CA LYS A 114 -10.73 0.65 -4.92
C LYS A 114 -11.64 0.69 -3.70
N ALA A 115 -11.30 -0.06 -2.64
CA ALA A 115 -12.10 -0.16 -1.43
C ALA A 115 -11.97 1.09 -0.54
N PHE A 116 -11.02 1.98 -0.84
CA PHE A 116 -10.72 3.18 -0.03
C PHE A 116 -10.92 4.47 -0.85
N PRO A 117 -12.15 4.79 -1.29
CA PRO A 117 -12.42 5.98 -2.10
C PRO A 117 -12.15 7.30 -1.37
N ASN A 118 -12.03 7.25 -0.03
CA ASN A 118 -11.76 8.39 0.82
C ASN A 118 -10.27 8.58 1.14
N LEU A 119 -9.35 7.80 0.54
CA LEU A 119 -7.92 8.02 0.72
C LEU A 119 -7.52 9.46 0.39
N ARG A 120 -6.69 10.03 1.27
CA ARG A 120 -6.15 11.39 1.20
C ARG A 120 -4.63 11.38 1.12
N ASP A 121 -3.99 10.46 1.83
CA ASP A 121 -2.55 10.30 1.85
C ASP A 121 -2.21 8.87 1.38
N LEU A 122 -1.48 8.77 0.25
CA LEU A 122 -0.93 7.50 -0.23
C LEU A 122 0.58 7.63 -0.38
N GLU A 123 1.31 6.89 0.44
CA GLU A 123 2.76 6.95 0.53
C GLU A 123 3.32 5.54 0.31
N ILE A 124 4.01 5.30 -0.79
CA ILE A 124 4.71 4.04 -1.08
C ILE A 124 6.10 4.42 -1.54
N TYR A 125 7.07 4.47 -0.63
CA TYR A 125 8.37 5.08 -0.89
C TYR A 125 9.52 4.26 -0.30
N SER A 126 10.73 4.50 -0.82
CA SER A 126 11.93 3.73 -0.45
C SER A 126 11.83 2.23 -0.71
N GLY A 127 11.06 1.81 -1.73
CA GLY A 127 10.77 0.42 -2.04
C GLY A 127 11.14 0.01 -3.47
N GLU A 128 10.37 -0.92 -4.00
CA GLU A 128 10.66 -1.62 -5.27
C GLU A 128 9.65 -1.31 -6.38
N LEU A 129 8.81 -0.28 -6.24
CA LEU A 129 7.76 0.03 -7.20
C LEU A 129 8.34 0.39 -8.58
N GLU A 130 7.94 -0.31 -9.64
CA GLU A 130 8.50 -0.17 -10.99
C GLU A 130 7.58 0.55 -11.98
N THR A 131 6.26 0.45 -11.79
CA THR A 131 5.26 0.95 -12.74
C THR A 131 4.06 1.60 -12.07
N ILE A 132 3.57 2.69 -12.68
CA ILE A 132 2.25 3.29 -12.38
C ILE A 132 1.44 3.30 -13.67
N THR A 133 0.22 2.73 -13.60
CA THR A 133 -0.68 2.60 -14.75
C THR A 133 -1.76 3.67 -14.76
N ALA A 134 -2.38 3.93 -15.91
CA ALA A 134 -3.42 4.95 -16.09
C ALA A 134 -4.57 4.86 -15.07
N ASP A 135 -4.86 3.65 -14.59
CA ASP A 135 -6.00 3.38 -13.73
C ASP A 135 -5.61 3.28 -12.24
N SER A 136 -4.32 3.33 -11.89
CA SER A 136 -3.82 3.01 -10.54
C SER A 136 -4.53 3.79 -9.42
N PHE A 137 -5.02 5.00 -9.68
CA PHE A 137 -5.71 5.84 -8.68
C PHE A 137 -7.14 6.26 -9.07
N LYS A 138 -7.77 5.58 -10.04
CA LYS A 138 -9.07 6.02 -10.62
C LYS A 138 -10.22 6.15 -9.61
N TYR A 139 -10.14 5.43 -8.48
CA TYR A 139 -11.15 5.45 -7.42
C TYR A 139 -10.83 6.42 -6.28
N ASN A 140 -9.60 6.97 -6.23
CA ASN A 140 -9.07 7.70 -5.07
C ASN A 140 -9.01 9.21 -5.35
N LYS A 141 -10.12 9.79 -5.84
CA LYS A 141 -10.22 11.22 -6.22
C LYS A 141 -10.02 12.20 -5.06
N ASN A 142 -9.99 11.70 -3.83
CA ASN A 142 -9.75 12.47 -2.62
C ASN A 142 -8.26 12.60 -2.26
N LEU A 143 -7.35 11.99 -3.03
CA LEU A 143 -5.92 12.10 -2.78
C LEU A 143 -5.46 13.56 -2.80
N GLU A 144 -4.77 13.92 -1.73
CA GLU A 144 -4.17 15.24 -1.49
C GLU A 144 -2.64 15.14 -1.43
N TRP A 145 -2.11 14.00 -0.99
CA TRP A 145 -0.69 13.72 -0.89
C TRP A 145 -0.38 12.35 -1.52
N LEU A 146 0.53 12.35 -2.50
CA LEU A 146 1.00 11.14 -3.17
C LEU A 146 2.52 11.10 -3.17
N ASP A 147 3.10 10.19 -2.39
CA ASP A 147 4.55 9.98 -2.34
C ASP A 147 4.90 8.60 -2.90
N MET A 148 5.61 8.59 -4.02
CA MET A 148 6.14 7.40 -4.69
C MET A 148 7.65 7.53 -4.90
N SER A 149 8.32 8.35 -4.08
CA SER A 149 9.73 8.67 -4.22
C SER A 149 10.64 7.51 -3.79
N SER A 150 11.89 7.53 -4.26
CA SER A 150 12.90 6.53 -3.89
C SER A 150 12.46 5.08 -4.19
N ASN A 151 11.76 4.87 -5.31
CA ASN A 151 11.43 3.54 -5.82
C ASN A 151 12.24 3.26 -7.10
N LYS A 152 11.76 2.34 -7.95
CA LYS A 152 12.37 1.92 -9.21
C LYS A 152 11.50 2.25 -10.41
N LEU A 153 10.69 3.32 -10.35
CA LEU A 153 9.75 3.65 -11.42
C LEU A 153 10.49 3.86 -12.74
N ARG A 154 10.17 3.02 -13.72
CA ARG A 154 10.69 3.06 -15.09
C ARG A 154 9.65 3.59 -16.09
N SER A 155 8.38 3.50 -15.73
CA SER A 155 7.26 3.97 -16.56
C SER A 155 6.13 4.48 -15.67
N ILE A 156 5.56 5.62 -16.06
CA ILE A 156 4.44 6.27 -15.40
C ILE A 156 3.47 6.71 -16.47
N ASP A 157 2.29 6.10 -16.55
CA ASP A 157 1.24 6.62 -17.42
C ASP A 157 0.64 7.88 -16.79
N ILE A 158 0.74 9.01 -17.50
CA ILE A 158 0.32 10.30 -16.96
C ILE A 158 -1.18 10.40 -16.69
N LYS A 159 -1.99 9.54 -17.31
CA LYS A 159 -3.43 9.45 -17.04
C LYS A 159 -3.72 8.94 -15.63
N ALA A 160 -2.74 8.32 -14.94
CA ALA A 160 -2.87 7.91 -13.55
C ALA A 160 -3.27 9.07 -12.62
N PHE A 161 -2.89 10.30 -12.98
CA PHE A 161 -3.17 11.50 -12.18
C PHE A 161 -4.45 12.23 -12.64
N GLN A 162 -5.14 11.74 -13.67
CA GLN A 162 -6.35 12.38 -14.19
C GLN A 162 -7.48 12.33 -13.17
N GLY A 163 -8.08 13.49 -12.87
CA GLY A 163 -9.19 13.61 -11.92
C GLY A 163 -8.75 13.60 -10.45
N LEU A 164 -7.44 13.63 -10.16
CA LEU A 164 -6.91 13.88 -8.82
C LEU A 164 -6.89 15.39 -8.53
N ASP A 165 -8.05 16.05 -8.65
CA ASP A 165 -8.19 17.53 -8.59
C ASP A 165 -7.85 18.10 -7.20
N LYS A 166 -7.81 17.25 -6.18
CA LYS A 166 -7.44 17.61 -4.81
C LYS A 166 -5.95 17.43 -4.51
N LEU A 167 -5.17 16.89 -5.45
CA LEU A 167 -3.75 16.59 -5.23
C LEU A 167 -2.97 17.89 -5.00
N LYS A 168 -2.35 18.00 -3.82
CA LYS A 168 -1.56 19.15 -3.38
C LYS A 168 -0.07 18.86 -3.40
N ALA A 169 0.33 17.60 -3.35
CA ALA A 169 1.73 17.23 -3.36
C ALA A 169 1.94 15.90 -4.08
N LEU A 170 2.95 15.89 -4.96
CA LEU A 170 3.38 14.71 -5.71
C LEU A 170 4.90 14.58 -5.59
N PHE A 171 5.35 13.44 -5.09
CA PHE A 171 6.77 13.14 -4.92
C PHE A 171 7.15 11.92 -5.74
N LEU A 172 8.02 12.14 -6.74
CA LEU A 172 8.51 11.11 -7.67
C LEU A 172 10.03 11.07 -7.77
N TYR A 173 10.74 11.88 -6.98
CA TYR A 173 12.20 11.97 -7.02
C TYR A 173 12.86 10.62 -6.67
N LYS A 174 14.13 10.43 -7.08
CA LYS A 174 14.87 9.17 -6.89
C LYS A 174 14.15 7.95 -7.48
N ASN A 175 13.68 8.08 -8.71
CA ASN A 175 13.17 6.98 -9.52
C ASN A 175 13.98 6.88 -10.83
N VAL A 176 13.87 5.76 -11.55
CA VAL A 176 14.73 5.50 -12.71
C VAL A 176 14.43 6.45 -13.88
N CYS A 177 13.16 6.70 -14.19
CA CYS A 177 12.77 7.61 -15.28
C CYS A 177 12.70 9.09 -14.85
N ILE A 178 13.21 9.43 -13.66
CA ILE A 178 13.15 10.78 -13.07
C ILE A 178 14.56 11.30 -12.75
N ASP A 179 15.14 12.10 -13.65
CA ASP A 179 16.53 12.58 -13.62
C ASP A 179 16.85 13.68 -12.55
N GLU A 180 16.23 13.65 -11.38
CA GLU A 180 16.30 14.66 -10.31
C GLU A 180 15.64 16.02 -10.64
N TYR A 181 14.43 16.26 -10.10
CA TYR A 181 14.00 17.56 -9.56
C TYR A 181 13.03 17.29 -8.38
N PRO A 182 12.97 18.18 -7.36
CA PRO A 182 12.40 17.88 -6.06
C PRO A 182 10.88 18.03 -6.08
N ALA A 183 10.21 17.19 -5.28
CA ALA A 183 9.01 17.55 -4.53
C ALA A 183 8.17 18.72 -5.09
N GLY A 184 7.08 18.42 -5.79
CA GLY A 184 6.13 19.46 -6.20
C GLY A 184 5.16 19.78 -5.07
N SER A 185 5.29 20.97 -4.46
CA SER A 185 4.20 21.58 -3.70
C SER A 185 3.03 21.93 -4.64
N ARG A 186 1.88 22.29 -4.06
CA ARG A 186 0.59 22.51 -4.73
C ARG A 186 0.67 23.27 -6.06
N ASP A 187 1.57 24.27 -6.17
CA ASP A 187 1.68 25.16 -7.32
C ASP A 187 2.45 24.54 -8.51
N ARG A 188 3.07 23.37 -8.33
CA ARG A 188 3.92 22.72 -9.34
C ARG A 188 3.50 21.31 -9.72
N VAL A 189 2.41 20.80 -9.16
CA VAL A 189 1.95 19.42 -9.43
C VAL A 189 1.64 19.24 -10.92
N LEU A 190 0.92 20.17 -11.57
CA LEU A 190 0.61 20.09 -13.00
C LEU A 190 1.86 20.16 -13.89
N GLU A 191 2.78 21.09 -13.58
CA GLU A 191 4.06 21.21 -14.29
C GLU A 191 4.89 19.92 -14.17
N LEU A 192 4.89 19.31 -12.98
CA LEU A 192 5.57 18.04 -12.74
C LEU A 192 4.94 16.91 -13.57
N ILE A 193 3.61 16.82 -13.61
CA ILE A 193 2.87 15.84 -14.41
C ILE A 193 3.24 15.96 -15.89
N GLU A 194 3.18 17.16 -16.47
CA GLU A 194 3.55 17.36 -17.89
C GLU A 194 4.98 16.93 -18.20
N LYS A 195 5.92 17.20 -17.29
CA LYS A 195 7.33 16.80 -17.44
C LYS A 195 7.54 15.29 -17.30
N VAL A 196 6.77 14.63 -16.42
CA VAL A 196 6.83 13.17 -16.25
C VAL A 196 6.48 12.50 -17.56
N GLY A 197 5.40 12.89 -18.25
CA GLY A 197 4.99 12.27 -19.51
C GLY A 197 5.92 12.47 -20.72
N GLN A 198 7.02 13.22 -20.56
CA GLN A 198 8.05 13.39 -21.59
C GLN A 198 9.27 12.49 -21.36
N LYS A 199 9.44 11.96 -20.14
CA LYS A 199 10.64 11.22 -19.69
C LYS A 199 10.32 9.80 -19.24
N CYS A 200 9.17 9.65 -18.60
CA CYS A 200 8.45 8.41 -18.38
C CYS A 200 7.32 8.33 -19.43
#